data_AF-A0AB34H5M8-F1
#
_entry.id   AF-A0AB34H5M8-F1
#
_cell.length_a   1.000
_cell.length_b   1.000
_cell.length_c   1.000
_cell.angle_alpha   90.00
_cell.angle_beta   90.00
_cell.angle_gamma   90.00
#
_symmetry.space_group_name_H-M   'P 1'
#
loop_
_entity.id
_entity.type
_entity.pdbx_description
1 polymer ?
#
loop_
_entity_poly.entity_id
_entity_poly.type
_entity_poly.pdbx_seq_one_letter_code
_entity_poly.pdbx_strand_id
1 'polypeptide(L)'
;MEEKRNLRKIVDKEKSKQPRRILELTGCAQCLNSISLACRRSKNSLSELFSSISLWQKTLKVIGGKFGTSVLSYFNFLRWLLKFNIFLFIVTFSFIIIPQLTMAEKNHLRFTGLEFLTGAGYFRDTVMYYGFYTNTANQHGNSGTSYNMQLAYIFTVGACLVVCFFSLLFSMARYFRNNFINPHIYSRRIAKLIFCWDFTVTHESAVKLKQKNLRTEIRENLSEIRQEKVKLTLNQRLIRFAAHLAAWVVSTGVGIACCTAVYYLAENNSEFVANHGNPGAVLLLPFVVSCINLVVPRFYSMFRLVEHYEMPRHEVSVLLIR
;
A
#
# COMPACT_ATOMS: atom_id res chain seq x y z
N MET A 1 -77.22 3.84 10.83
CA MET A 1 -76.68 2.48 11.12
C MET A 1 -76.28 1.73 9.83
N GLU A 2 -76.96 1.95 8.70
CA GLU A 2 -76.62 1.41 7.37
C GLU A 2 -75.16 1.66 6.91
N GLU A 3 -74.66 2.89 7.05
CA GLU A 3 -73.36 3.28 6.48
C GLU A 3 -72.18 2.54 7.12
N LYS A 4 -72.23 2.34 8.45
CA LYS A 4 -71.23 1.54 9.17
C LYS A 4 -71.22 0.07 8.71
N ARG A 5 -72.36 -0.44 8.23
CA ARG A 5 -72.48 -1.82 7.74
C ARG A 5 -71.92 -1.96 6.32
N ASN A 6 -72.09 -0.95 5.47
CA ASN A 6 -71.47 -0.91 4.14
C ASN A 6 -69.96 -0.73 4.20
N LEU A 7 -69.44 0.11 5.11
CA LEU A 7 -68.00 0.27 5.31
C LEU A 7 -67.32 -1.05 5.73
N ARG A 8 -67.94 -1.83 6.61
CA ARG A 8 -67.41 -3.16 6.98
C ARG A 8 -67.35 -4.11 5.79
N LYS A 9 -68.39 -4.16 4.95
CA LYS A 9 -68.41 -5.00 3.75
C LYS A 9 -67.35 -4.60 2.72
N ILE A 10 -67.04 -3.31 2.59
CA ILE A 10 -65.98 -2.83 1.70
C ILE A 10 -64.61 -3.26 2.21
N VAL A 11 -64.35 -3.10 3.51
CA VAL A 11 -63.09 -3.51 4.16
C VAL A 11 -62.88 -5.02 4.05
N ASP A 12 -63.91 -5.83 4.30
CA ASP A 12 -63.80 -7.29 4.21
C ASP A 12 -63.56 -7.77 2.76
N LYS A 13 -64.10 -7.05 1.77
CA LYS A 13 -63.88 -7.31 0.35
C LYS A 13 -62.49 -6.88 -0.14
N GLU A 14 -61.87 -5.90 0.51
CA GLU A 14 -60.48 -5.51 0.26
C GLU A 14 -59.49 -6.50 0.90
N LYS A 15 -59.79 -6.95 2.12
CA LYS A 15 -58.98 -7.93 2.86
C LYS A 15 -58.88 -9.29 2.14
N SER A 16 -59.95 -9.72 1.45
CA SER A 16 -59.95 -10.96 0.68
C SER A 16 -59.23 -10.88 -0.67
N LYS A 17 -58.95 -9.67 -1.18
CA LYS A 17 -58.13 -9.45 -2.39
C LYS A 17 -56.62 -9.44 -2.12
N GLN A 18 -56.21 -9.20 -0.87
CA GLN A 18 -54.81 -9.11 -0.46
C GLN A 18 -54.01 -10.42 -0.31
N PRO A 19 -54.58 -11.65 -0.22
CA PRO A 19 -53.78 -12.84 0.09
C PRO A 19 -52.98 -13.38 -1.09
N ARG A 20 -53.26 -12.96 -2.33
CA ARG A 20 -52.53 -13.45 -3.53
C ARG A 20 -51.23 -12.72 -3.83
N ARG A 21 -51.04 -11.47 -3.36
CA ARG A 21 -49.79 -10.70 -3.60
C ARG A 21 -48.68 -10.94 -2.56
N ILE A 22 -48.99 -11.60 -1.44
CA ILE A 22 -48.04 -11.81 -0.33
C ILE A 22 -47.25 -13.13 -0.52
N LEU A 23 -47.75 -14.07 -1.33
CA LEU A 23 -47.14 -15.39 -1.48
C LEU A 23 -45.83 -15.37 -2.29
N GLU A 24 -45.71 -14.52 -3.33
CA GLU A 24 -44.49 -14.44 -4.17
C GLU A 24 -43.33 -13.68 -3.51
N LEU A 25 -43.62 -12.84 -2.50
CA LEU A 25 -42.58 -12.06 -1.81
C LEU A 25 -41.85 -12.86 -0.71
N THR A 26 -42.37 -14.03 -0.34
CA THR A 26 -41.88 -14.79 0.82
C THR A 26 -40.60 -15.57 0.48
N GLY A 27 -40.46 -16.12 -0.74
CA GLY A 27 -39.26 -16.86 -1.14
C GLY A 27 -37.99 -16.00 -1.23
N CYS A 28 -38.12 -14.77 -1.74
CA CYS A 28 -37.00 -13.82 -1.83
C CYS A 28 -36.64 -13.26 -0.44
N ALA A 29 -37.62 -12.96 0.41
CA ALA A 29 -37.40 -12.53 1.80
C ALA A 29 -36.74 -13.63 2.65
N GLN A 30 -37.12 -14.89 2.44
CA GLN A 30 -36.54 -16.04 3.14
C GLN A 30 -35.12 -16.35 2.67
N CYS A 31 -34.82 -16.18 1.37
CA CYS A 31 -33.47 -16.25 0.82
C CYS A 31 -32.58 -15.12 1.37
N LEU A 32 -33.06 -13.87 1.37
CA LEU A 32 -32.35 -12.73 1.96
C LEU A 32 -32.08 -12.92 3.46
N ASN A 33 -33.05 -13.45 4.21
CA ASN A 33 -32.86 -13.77 5.62
C ASN A 33 -31.81 -14.87 5.82
N SER A 34 -31.79 -15.91 4.98
CA SER A 34 -30.79 -16.98 5.04
C SER A 34 -29.37 -16.51 4.72
N ILE A 35 -29.22 -15.62 3.72
CA ILE A 35 -27.94 -14.98 3.37
C ILE A 35 -27.50 -14.04 4.50
N SER A 36 -28.44 -13.29 5.11
CA SER A 36 -28.12 -12.43 6.26
C SER A 36 -27.64 -13.26 7.47
N LEU A 37 -28.25 -14.43 7.70
CA LEU A 37 -27.88 -15.35 8.78
C LEU A 37 -26.51 -15.99 8.51
N ALA A 38 -26.22 -16.40 7.27
CA ALA A 38 -24.91 -16.91 6.87
C ALA A 38 -23.81 -15.84 6.98
N CYS A 39 -24.10 -14.61 6.54
CA CYS A 39 -23.21 -13.47 6.68
C CYS A 39 -22.96 -13.11 8.15
N ARG A 40 -23.99 -13.19 9.01
CA ARG A 40 -23.86 -12.95 10.45
C ARG A 40 -23.04 -14.04 11.15
N ARG A 41 -23.22 -15.31 10.77
CA ARG A 41 -22.40 -16.43 11.26
C ARG A 41 -20.95 -16.29 10.82
N SER A 42 -20.71 -16.02 9.54
CA SER A 42 -19.36 -15.76 9.00
C SER A 42 -18.69 -14.56 9.69
N LYS A 43 -19.42 -13.46 9.91
CA LYS A 43 -18.94 -12.31 10.66
C LYS A 43 -18.54 -12.67 12.10
N ASN A 44 -19.32 -13.52 12.78
CA ASN A 44 -18.99 -13.96 14.13
C ASN A 44 -17.74 -14.86 14.15
N SER A 45 -17.65 -15.85 13.25
CA SER A 45 -16.47 -16.72 13.12
C SER A 45 -15.20 -15.95 12.70
N LEU A 46 -15.33 -15.01 11.77
CA LEU A 46 -14.23 -14.09 11.41
C LEU A 46 -13.87 -13.20 12.58
N SER A 47 -14.85 -12.71 13.36
CA SER A 47 -14.58 -11.91 14.56
C SER A 47 -13.82 -12.69 15.62
N GLU A 48 -14.07 -14.00 15.77
CA GLU A 48 -13.33 -14.90 16.66
C GLU A 48 -11.90 -15.17 16.15
N LEU A 49 -11.71 -15.38 14.84
CA LEU A 49 -10.37 -15.47 14.25
C LEU A 49 -9.59 -14.14 14.38
N PHE A 50 -10.27 -13.01 14.18
CA PHE A 50 -9.70 -11.68 14.38
C PHE A 50 -9.45 -11.35 15.86
N SER A 51 -10.19 -11.96 16.79
CA SER A 51 -9.93 -11.87 18.22
C SER A 51 -8.73 -12.72 18.64
N SER A 52 -8.42 -13.81 17.93
CA SER A 52 -7.14 -14.53 18.08
C SER A 52 -5.93 -13.70 17.63
N ILE A 53 -6.09 -12.86 16.59
CA ILE A 53 -5.11 -11.82 16.18
C ILE A 53 -4.99 -10.68 17.23
N SER A 54 -5.63 -10.82 18.40
CA SER A 54 -5.47 -9.97 19.59
C SER A 54 -4.30 -10.34 20.49
N LEU A 55 -3.52 -11.37 20.16
CA LEU A 55 -2.32 -11.79 20.90
C LEU A 55 -1.33 -10.65 21.21
N TRP A 56 -1.37 -9.57 20.42
CA TRP A 56 -0.45 -8.44 20.54
C TRP A 56 -0.98 -7.28 21.39
N GLN A 57 -2.24 -7.28 21.84
CA GLN A 57 -2.81 -6.13 22.59
C GLN A 57 -2.05 -5.81 23.88
N LYS A 58 -1.70 -6.85 24.66
CA LYS A 58 -0.98 -6.66 25.93
C LYS A 58 0.42 -6.10 25.67
N THR A 59 1.13 -6.69 24.71
CA THR A 59 2.47 -6.25 24.30
C THR A 59 2.45 -4.82 23.77
N LEU A 60 1.45 -4.46 22.95
CA LEU A 60 1.29 -3.10 22.42
C LEU A 60 0.96 -2.08 23.51
N LYS A 61 0.17 -2.46 24.52
CA LYS A 61 -0.12 -1.58 25.66
C LYS A 61 1.13 -1.34 26.51
N VAL A 62 1.97 -2.36 26.72
CA VAL A 62 3.25 -2.23 27.42
C VAL A 62 4.24 -1.38 26.61
N ILE A 63 4.33 -1.60 25.30
CA ILE A 63 5.18 -0.81 24.40
C ILE A 63 4.71 0.65 24.36
N GLY A 64 3.40 0.90 24.24
CA GLY A 64 2.84 2.26 24.29
C GLY A 64 3.08 2.96 25.63
N GLY A 65 3.08 2.22 26.74
CA GLY A 65 3.43 2.75 28.06
C GLY A 65 4.92 3.09 28.22
N LYS A 66 5.82 2.37 27.54
CA LYS A 66 7.28 2.59 27.61
C LYS A 66 7.82 3.58 26.56
N PHE A 67 7.24 3.60 25.37
CA PHE A 67 7.76 4.32 24.19
C PHE A 67 6.82 5.41 23.66
N GLY A 68 5.68 5.64 24.32
CA GLY A 68 4.75 6.72 23.99
C GLY A 68 3.75 6.40 22.88
N THR A 69 2.89 7.39 22.59
CA THR A 69 1.72 7.28 21.69
C THR A 69 2.10 7.22 20.21
N SER A 70 3.26 7.78 19.83
CA SER A 70 3.76 7.77 18.45
C SER A 70 4.14 6.36 17.99
N VAL A 71 4.87 5.61 18.83
CA VAL A 71 5.27 4.23 18.54
C VAL A 71 4.05 3.30 18.51
N LEU A 72 3.08 3.52 19.41
CA LEU A 72 1.83 2.77 19.44
C LEU A 72 1.02 2.94 18.14
N SER A 73 0.98 4.15 17.58
CA SER A 73 0.29 4.42 16.31
C SER A 73 0.86 3.63 15.14
N TYR A 74 2.19 3.49 15.06
CA TYR A 74 2.86 2.67 14.04
C TYR A 74 2.44 1.20 14.12
N PHE A 75 2.49 0.60 15.31
CA PHE A 75 2.12 -0.79 15.47
C PHE A 75 0.63 -1.05 15.26
N ASN A 76 -0.23 -0.09 15.61
CA ASN A 76 -1.66 -0.17 15.31
C ASN A 76 -1.91 -0.17 13.79
N PHE A 77 -1.18 0.66 13.04
CA PHE A 77 -1.22 0.64 11.58
C PHE A 77 -0.72 -0.70 11.01
N LEU A 78 0.43 -1.19 11.49
CA LEU A 78 0.99 -2.48 11.06
C LEU A 78 0.02 -3.63 11.29
N ARG A 79 -0.68 -3.63 12.43
CA ARG A 79 -1.70 -4.64 12.74
C ARG A 79 -2.92 -4.54 11.83
N TRP A 80 -3.36 -3.33 11.51
CA TRP A 80 -4.43 -3.14 10.53
C TRP A 80 -4.03 -3.66 9.15
N LEU A 81 -2.80 -3.35 8.71
CA LEU A 81 -2.23 -3.80 7.45
C LEU A 81 -2.09 -5.33 7.40
N LEU A 82 -1.66 -5.97 8.49
CA LEU A 82 -1.60 -7.44 8.59
C LEU A 82 -2.98 -8.09 8.41
N LYS A 83 -4.01 -7.55 9.09
CA LYS A 83 -5.39 -8.04 8.95
C LYS A 83 -5.88 -7.91 7.51
N PHE A 84 -5.55 -6.80 6.86
CA PHE A 84 -5.90 -6.55 5.47
C PHE A 84 -5.19 -7.52 4.51
N ASN A 85 -3.89 -7.78 4.71
CA ASN A 85 -3.16 -8.79 3.92
C ASN A 85 -3.70 -10.21 4.11
N ILE A 86 -4.05 -10.61 5.33
CA ILE A 86 -4.68 -11.92 5.58
C ILE A 86 -6.01 -12.03 4.83
N PHE A 87 -6.81 -10.96 4.81
CA PHE A 87 -8.05 -10.93 4.03
C PHE A 87 -7.79 -11.10 2.52
N LEU A 88 -6.83 -10.36 1.95
CA LEU A 88 -6.45 -10.51 0.55
C LEU A 88 -5.94 -11.92 0.23
N PHE A 89 -5.15 -12.50 1.14
CA PHE A 89 -4.67 -13.87 1.01
C PHE A 89 -5.83 -14.87 0.97
N ILE A 90 -6.83 -14.74 1.86
CA ILE A 90 -8.00 -15.64 1.87
C ILE A 90 -8.78 -15.53 0.55
N VAL A 91 -9.01 -14.31 0.04
CA VAL A 91 -9.74 -14.11 -1.22
C VAL A 91 -8.97 -14.71 -2.40
N THR A 92 -7.69 -14.38 -2.54
CA THR A 92 -6.86 -14.91 -3.63
C THR A 92 -6.68 -16.43 -3.52
N PHE A 93 -6.47 -16.95 -2.32
CA PHE A 93 -6.37 -18.39 -2.07
C PHE A 93 -7.64 -19.12 -2.48
N SER A 94 -8.80 -18.59 -2.08
CA SER A 94 -10.09 -19.24 -2.33
C SER A 94 -10.48 -19.28 -3.81
N PHE A 95 -10.31 -18.16 -4.52
CA PHE A 95 -10.78 -18.03 -5.90
C PHE A 95 -9.73 -18.44 -6.94
N ILE A 96 -8.44 -18.23 -6.68
CA ILE A 96 -7.38 -18.49 -7.67
C ILE A 96 -6.66 -19.81 -7.36
N ILE A 97 -6.27 -20.03 -6.11
CA ILE A 97 -5.36 -21.13 -5.77
C ILE A 97 -6.10 -22.47 -5.57
N ILE A 98 -7.24 -22.50 -4.86
CA ILE A 98 -7.99 -23.74 -4.61
C ILE A 98 -8.41 -24.45 -5.91
N PRO A 99 -9.03 -23.78 -6.91
CA PRO A 99 -9.44 -24.46 -8.15
C PRO A 99 -8.28 -25.01 -8.96
N GLN A 100 -7.09 -24.45 -8.78
CA GLN A 100 -5.88 -24.87 -9.50
C GLN A 100 -5.14 -25.98 -8.76
N LEU A 101 -5.15 -25.99 -7.42
CA LEU A 101 -4.56 -27.07 -6.62
C LEU A 101 -5.26 -28.41 -6.87
N THR A 102 -6.56 -28.42 -7.12
CA THR A 102 -7.32 -29.66 -7.42
C THR A 102 -6.99 -30.23 -8.80
N MET A 103 -6.36 -29.46 -9.67
CA MET A 103 -6.08 -29.82 -11.07
C MET A 103 -4.59 -29.81 -11.41
N ALA A 104 -3.72 -29.48 -10.46
CA ALA A 104 -2.30 -29.37 -10.69
C ALA A 104 -1.67 -30.75 -10.93
N GLU A 105 -0.94 -30.88 -12.04
CA GLU A 105 -0.11 -32.05 -12.32
C GLU A 105 1.12 -32.08 -11.40
N LYS A 106 1.69 -33.27 -11.22
CA LYS A 106 2.89 -33.44 -10.38
C LYS A 106 4.09 -32.80 -11.07
N ASN A 107 4.81 -31.97 -10.34
CA ASN A 107 6.02 -31.34 -10.85
C ASN A 107 7.17 -32.37 -10.90
N HIS A 108 7.80 -32.49 -12.07
CA HIS A 108 8.89 -33.44 -12.33
C HIS A 108 10.28 -32.79 -12.32
N LEU A 109 10.37 -31.47 -12.12
CA LEU A 109 11.63 -30.72 -12.11
C LEU A 109 12.41 -30.96 -10.80
N ARG A 110 13.75 -31.05 -10.89
CA ARG A 110 14.62 -31.19 -9.71
C ARG A 110 14.98 -29.80 -9.17
N PHE A 111 14.76 -29.62 -7.87
CA PHE A 111 15.13 -28.39 -7.17
C PHE A 111 16.66 -28.28 -7.02
N THR A 112 17.24 -27.21 -7.56
CA THR A 112 18.70 -26.94 -7.56
C THR A 112 19.11 -25.77 -6.66
N GLY A 113 18.15 -25.10 -6.00
CA GLY A 113 18.39 -24.01 -5.06
C GLY A 113 18.57 -22.63 -5.70
N LEU A 114 19.16 -22.54 -6.90
CA LEU A 114 19.29 -21.28 -7.67
C LEU A 114 17.92 -20.68 -8.04
N GLU A 115 16.89 -21.50 -8.00
CA GLU A 115 15.48 -21.17 -8.25
C GLU A 115 14.91 -20.24 -7.18
N PHE A 116 15.49 -20.18 -5.97
CA PHE A 116 15.08 -19.22 -4.95
C PHE A 116 15.46 -17.77 -5.32
N LEU A 117 16.57 -17.60 -6.04
CA LEU A 117 17.05 -16.30 -6.51
C LEU A 117 16.41 -15.91 -7.85
N THR A 118 16.30 -16.88 -8.76
CA THR A 118 15.77 -16.64 -10.11
C THR A 118 14.25 -16.69 -10.18
N GLY A 119 13.59 -17.37 -9.23
CA GLY A 119 12.15 -17.64 -9.26
C GLY A 119 11.70 -18.55 -10.40
N ALA A 120 12.63 -19.04 -11.23
CA ALA A 120 12.38 -19.85 -12.42
C ALA A 120 12.76 -21.32 -12.18
N GLY A 121 12.32 -22.24 -13.05
CA GLY A 121 12.54 -23.68 -12.90
C GLY A 121 11.40 -24.36 -12.15
N TYR A 122 11.69 -25.07 -11.06
CA TYR A 122 10.71 -25.78 -10.21
C TYR A 122 9.51 -24.92 -9.84
N PHE A 123 9.71 -23.64 -9.48
CA PHE A 123 8.62 -22.75 -9.13
C PHE A 123 7.69 -22.42 -10.30
N ARG A 124 8.14 -22.52 -11.56
CA ARG A 124 7.34 -22.19 -12.74
C ARG A 124 6.10 -23.09 -12.85
N ASP A 125 6.26 -24.36 -12.49
CA ASP A 125 5.19 -25.36 -12.58
C ASP A 125 4.39 -25.46 -11.26
N THR A 126 4.53 -24.46 -10.37
CA THR A 126 3.74 -24.37 -9.14
C THR A 126 2.52 -23.46 -9.32
N VAL A 127 1.42 -23.84 -8.68
CA VAL A 127 0.12 -23.15 -8.77
C VAL A 127 0.16 -21.66 -8.36
N MET A 128 1.10 -21.26 -7.50
CA MET A 128 1.23 -19.87 -7.06
C MET A 128 2.07 -19.01 -8.02
N TYR A 129 2.71 -19.60 -9.02
CA TYR A 129 3.49 -18.85 -9.99
C TYR A 129 2.58 -18.13 -10.97
N TYR A 130 2.79 -16.82 -11.16
CA TYR A 130 1.91 -15.98 -11.99
C TYR A 130 1.78 -16.49 -13.44
N GLY A 131 2.85 -17.04 -14.01
CA GLY A 131 2.88 -17.57 -15.37
C GLY A 131 2.33 -19.00 -15.53
N PHE A 132 1.87 -19.63 -14.45
CA PHE A 132 1.31 -21.00 -14.49
C PHE A 132 -0.11 -21.04 -15.08
N TYR A 133 -0.86 -19.93 -14.98
CA TYR A 133 -2.26 -19.91 -15.35
C TYR A 133 -2.45 -19.93 -16.87
N THR A 134 -3.02 -21.01 -17.39
CA THR A 134 -3.25 -21.20 -18.83
C THR A 134 -4.61 -20.66 -19.29
N ASN A 135 -4.72 -20.41 -20.59
CA ASN A 135 -5.92 -19.86 -21.24
C ASN A 135 -7.03 -20.89 -21.47
N THR A 136 -6.82 -22.15 -21.07
CA THR A 136 -7.79 -23.23 -21.30
C THR A 136 -8.85 -23.21 -20.20
N ALA A 137 -10.12 -23.28 -20.61
CA ALA A 137 -11.20 -23.46 -19.66
C ALA A 137 -11.07 -24.86 -19.04
N ASN A 138 -10.64 -24.93 -17.79
CA ASN A 138 -10.34 -26.19 -17.13
C ASN A 138 -11.65 -26.99 -17.00
N GLN A 139 -11.71 -28.13 -17.68
CA GLN A 139 -12.85 -29.03 -17.60
C GLN A 139 -12.71 -29.84 -16.32
N HIS A 140 -13.58 -29.54 -15.34
CA HIS A 140 -13.72 -30.40 -14.18
C HIS A 140 -14.27 -31.76 -14.66
N GLY A 141 -13.62 -32.87 -14.29
CA GLY A 141 -13.95 -34.20 -14.80
C GLY A 141 -15.46 -34.48 -14.83
N ASN A 142 -15.92 -35.05 -15.95
CA ASN A 142 -17.27 -35.56 -16.28
C ASN A 142 -18.51 -34.70 -15.98
N SER A 143 -18.37 -33.55 -15.33
CA SER A 143 -19.42 -32.57 -15.08
C SER A 143 -19.05 -31.31 -15.85
N GLY A 144 -19.79 -31.00 -16.91
CA GLY A 144 -19.47 -30.00 -17.93
C GLY A 144 -19.39 -28.53 -17.47
N THR A 145 -19.04 -28.26 -16.22
CA THR A 145 -18.78 -26.92 -15.70
C THR A 145 -17.32 -26.55 -15.96
N SER A 146 -17.09 -25.74 -16.98
CA SER A 146 -15.79 -25.17 -17.29
C SER A 146 -15.51 -23.95 -16.40
N TYR A 147 -14.46 -23.98 -15.58
CA TYR A 147 -14.03 -22.80 -14.82
C TYR A 147 -13.16 -21.92 -15.71
N ASN A 148 -13.64 -20.72 -16.05
CA ASN A 148 -12.87 -19.78 -16.85
C ASN A 148 -11.87 -19.02 -15.97
N MET A 149 -10.60 -19.45 -16.03
CA MET A 149 -9.54 -18.91 -15.19
C MET A 149 -9.22 -17.44 -15.50
N GLN A 150 -9.30 -17.00 -16.76
CA GLN A 150 -8.99 -15.62 -17.14
C GLN A 150 -9.95 -14.63 -16.50
N LEU A 151 -11.25 -14.92 -16.62
CA LEU A 151 -12.31 -14.09 -16.05
C LEU A 151 -12.21 -14.09 -14.52
N ALA A 152 -11.99 -15.25 -13.92
CA ALA A 152 -11.81 -15.39 -12.49
C ALA A 152 -10.61 -14.57 -11.99
N TYR A 153 -9.49 -14.61 -12.70
CA TYR A 153 -8.30 -13.86 -12.35
C TYR A 153 -8.55 -12.35 -12.41
N ILE A 154 -9.06 -11.84 -13.54
CA ILE A 154 -9.35 -10.41 -13.73
C ILE A 154 -10.37 -9.92 -12.71
N PHE A 155 -11.44 -10.69 -12.49
CA PHE A 155 -12.48 -10.32 -11.54
C PHE A 155 -11.98 -10.34 -10.10
N THR A 156 -11.22 -11.36 -9.70
CA THR A 156 -10.65 -11.46 -8.35
C THR A 156 -9.67 -10.33 -8.10
N VAL A 157 -8.74 -10.08 -9.01
CA VAL A 157 -7.76 -8.97 -8.87
C VAL A 157 -8.46 -7.62 -8.88
N GLY A 158 -9.40 -7.40 -9.81
CA GLY A 158 -10.19 -6.16 -9.87
C GLY A 158 -10.99 -5.92 -8.60
N ALA A 159 -11.69 -6.94 -8.09
CA ALA A 159 -12.41 -6.87 -6.83
C ALA A 159 -11.46 -6.61 -5.64
N CYS A 160 -10.30 -7.28 -5.59
CA CYS A 160 -9.28 -7.04 -4.57
C CYS A 160 -8.78 -5.60 -4.60
N LEU A 161 -8.53 -5.01 -5.79
CA LEU A 161 -8.12 -3.62 -5.95
C LEU A 161 -9.19 -2.64 -5.46
N VAL A 162 -10.44 -2.87 -5.84
CA VAL A 162 -11.58 -2.03 -5.40
C VAL A 162 -11.75 -2.10 -3.89
N VAL A 163 -11.75 -3.31 -3.31
CA VAL A 163 -11.87 -3.50 -1.85
C VAL A 163 -10.67 -2.89 -1.13
N CYS A 164 -9.46 -3.00 -1.69
CA CYS A 164 -8.25 -2.36 -1.17
C CYS A 164 -8.39 -0.84 -1.13
N PHE A 165 -8.80 -0.25 -2.25
CA PHE A 165 -9.00 1.18 -2.38
C PHE A 165 -10.02 1.70 -1.37
N PHE A 166 -11.20 1.10 -1.29
CA PHE A 166 -12.22 1.51 -0.32
C PHE A 166 -11.80 1.26 1.14
N SER A 167 -11.10 0.17 1.43
CA SER A 167 -10.61 -0.12 2.78
C SER A 167 -9.56 0.88 3.24
N LEU A 168 -8.63 1.26 2.34
CA LEU A 168 -7.63 2.29 2.59
C LEU A 168 -8.28 3.67 2.76
N LEU A 169 -9.19 4.06 1.85
CA LEU A 169 -9.92 5.33 1.96
C LEU A 169 -10.70 5.43 3.25
N PHE A 170 -11.46 4.39 3.63
CA PHE A 170 -12.25 4.40 4.85
C PHE A 170 -11.36 4.47 6.09
N SER A 171 -10.25 3.73 6.10
CA SER A 171 -9.31 3.73 7.22
C SER A 171 -8.59 5.06 7.36
N MET A 172 -8.18 5.66 6.24
CA MET A 172 -7.63 7.00 6.17
C MET A 172 -8.65 8.02 6.70
N ALA A 173 -9.87 8.03 6.16
CA ALA A 173 -10.92 8.96 6.60
C ALA A 173 -11.25 8.82 8.10
N ARG A 174 -11.32 7.58 8.60
CA ARG A 174 -11.54 7.32 10.03
C ARG A 174 -10.36 7.79 10.88
N TYR A 175 -9.13 7.57 10.42
CA TYR A 175 -7.92 8.01 11.12
C TYR A 175 -7.83 9.54 11.15
N PHE A 176 -8.06 10.21 10.02
CA PHE A 176 -8.16 11.66 9.96
C PHE A 176 -9.25 12.17 10.89
N ARG A 177 -10.49 11.67 10.80
CA ARG A 177 -11.57 12.11 11.70
C ARG A 177 -11.23 11.96 13.19
N ASN A 178 -10.56 10.87 13.57
CA ASN A 178 -10.19 10.61 14.96
C ASN A 178 -9.01 11.46 15.44
N ASN A 179 -8.06 11.82 14.56
CA ASN A 179 -6.88 12.61 14.91
C ASN A 179 -6.99 14.10 14.60
N PHE A 180 -7.98 14.55 13.80
CA PHE A 180 -8.12 15.94 13.36
C PHE A 180 -8.95 16.80 14.33
N ILE A 181 -8.95 16.47 15.63
CA ILE A 181 -9.45 17.38 16.66
C ILE A 181 -8.41 18.50 16.84
N ASN A 182 -8.55 19.53 15.99
CA ASN A 182 -8.04 20.90 16.03
C ASN A 182 -6.86 21.26 16.98
N PRO A 183 -5.67 21.56 16.41
CA PRO A 183 -4.72 22.49 17.02
C PRO A 183 -4.45 23.73 16.15
N HIS A 184 -5.34 24.07 15.20
CA HIS A 184 -4.92 24.83 14.03
C HIS A 184 -4.99 26.36 14.10
N ILE A 185 -5.41 27.01 15.19
CA ILE A 185 -5.82 28.42 15.07
C ILE A 185 -4.93 29.49 15.74
N TYR A 186 -4.00 29.21 16.68
CA TYR A 186 -3.30 30.36 17.32
C TYR A 186 -1.80 30.29 17.62
N SER A 187 -1.06 29.26 17.18
CA SER A 187 0.20 28.97 17.87
C SER A 187 1.36 28.47 16.98
N ARG A 188 1.19 28.58 15.66
CA ARG A 188 1.95 27.80 14.66
C ARG A 188 3.47 27.96 14.70
N ARG A 189 4.02 29.08 15.18
CA ARG A 189 5.47 29.36 15.12
C ARG A 189 6.15 29.39 16.48
N ILE A 190 5.62 30.15 17.44
CA ILE A 190 6.21 30.28 18.79
C ILE A 190 5.76 29.15 19.72
N ALA A 191 4.49 28.74 19.64
CA ALA A 191 4.03 27.68 20.52
C ALA A 191 4.49 26.30 20.03
N LYS A 192 4.74 26.09 18.73
CA LYS A 192 5.43 24.87 18.27
C LYS A 192 6.82 24.73 18.91
N LEU A 193 7.51 25.84 19.16
CA LEU A 193 8.80 25.87 19.86
C LEU A 193 8.63 25.63 21.37
N ILE A 194 7.64 26.27 22.00
CA ILE A 194 7.35 26.13 23.45
C ILE A 194 6.80 24.73 23.79
N PHE A 195 5.97 24.15 22.93
CA PHE A 195 5.37 22.81 23.08
C PHE A 195 6.20 21.70 22.43
N CYS A 196 7.43 21.96 21.96
CA CYS A 196 8.31 20.92 21.42
C CYS A 196 8.93 20.02 22.52
N TRP A 197 8.61 20.30 23.78
CA TRP A 197 9.13 19.57 24.91
C TRP A 197 8.54 18.16 24.96
N ASP A 198 9.39 17.17 24.69
CA ASP A 198 9.03 15.77 24.75
C ASP A 198 9.75 15.14 25.96
N PHE A 199 9.00 14.92 27.04
CA PHE A 199 9.51 14.29 28.27
C PHE A 199 9.68 12.77 28.13
N THR A 200 9.27 12.16 27.01
CA THR A 200 9.37 10.71 26.81
C THR A 200 10.73 10.27 26.27
N VAL A 201 11.60 11.22 25.92
CA VAL A 201 12.95 10.95 25.40
C VAL A 201 13.92 10.71 26.55
N THR A 202 14.13 9.44 26.90
CA THR A 202 15.03 9.02 27.99
C THR A 202 16.47 8.75 27.53
N HIS A 203 16.68 8.48 26.24
CA HIS A 203 17.99 8.16 25.68
C HIS A 203 18.83 9.40 25.38
N GLU A 204 20.06 9.46 25.88
CA GLU A 204 20.97 10.61 25.70
C GLU A 204 21.24 10.93 24.21
N SER A 205 21.38 9.91 23.36
CA SER A 205 21.56 10.08 21.92
C SER A 205 20.33 10.72 21.26
N ALA A 206 19.14 10.34 21.68
CA ALA A 206 17.88 10.90 21.20
C ALA A 206 17.67 12.34 21.70
N VAL A 207 18.09 12.66 22.93
CA VAL A 207 18.10 14.04 23.45
C VAL A 207 19.05 14.92 22.64
N LYS A 208 20.30 14.48 22.42
CA LYS A 208 21.28 15.20 21.60
C LYS A 208 20.77 15.41 20.17
N LEU A 209 20.10 14.40 19.59
CA LEU A 209 19.48 14.51 18.27
C LEU A 209 18.30 15.50 18.26
N LYS A 210 17.42 15.46 19.26
CA LYS A 210 16.29 16.40 19.40
C LYS A 210 16.78 17.83 19.56
N GLN A 211 17.81 18.07 20.36
CA GLN A 211 18.44 19.38 20.52
C GLN A 211 19.06 19.87 19.20
N LYS A 212 19.77 19.00 18.47
CA LYS A 212 20.30 19.33 17.13
C LYS A 212 19.17 19.68 16.16
N ASN A 213 18.11 18.88 16.10
CA ASN A 213 16.97 19.11 15.22
C ASN A 213 16.27 20.44 15.54
N LEU A 214 16.03 20.74 16.83
CA LEU A 214 15.38 21.98 17.25
C LEU A 214 16.27 23.20 16.98
N ARG A 215 17.58 23.09 17.19
CA ARG A 215 18.56 24.13 16.80
C ARG A 215 18.50 24.41 15.29
N THR A 216 18.46 23.36 14.48
CA THR A 216 18.36 23.49 13.02
C THR A 216 17.03 24.15 12.62
N GLU A 217 15.90 23.74 13.20
CA GLU A 217 14.57 24.31 12.91
C GLU A 217 14.48 25.80 13.29
N ILE A 218 15.05 26.21 14.43
CA ILE A 218 15.13 27.63 14.81
C ILE A 218 16.02 28.40 13.84
N ARG A 219 17.21 27.87 13.54
CA ARG A 219 18.16 28.52 12.63
C ARG A 219 17.54 28.74 11.25
N GLU A 220 16.87 27.72 10.71
CA GLU A 220 16.13 27.79 9.46
C GLU A 220 15.05 28.88 9.48
N ASN A 221 14.17 28.87 10.49
CA ASN A 221 13.12 29.89 10.62
C ASN A 221 13.68 31.31 10.70
N LEU A 222 14.78 31.53 11.42
CA LEU A 222 15.43 32.84 11.50
C LEU A 222 16.07 33.25 10.18
N SER A 223 16.64 32.27 9.48
CA SER A 223 17.30 32.50 8.19
C SER A 223 16.30 32.80 7.06
N GLU A 224 15.10 32.20 7.08
CA GLU A 224 13.98 32.57 6.19
C GLU A 224 13.59 34.05 6.39
N ILE A 225 13.42 34.47 7.65
CA ILE A 225 13.09 35.87 7.99
C ILE A 225 14.21 36.85 7.58
N ARG A 226 15.48 36.42 7.66
CA ARG A 226 16.62 37.23 7.25
C ARG A 226 16.71 37.37 5.73
N GLN A 227 16.49 36.29 4.98
CA GLN A 227 16.54 36.32 3.51
C GLN A 227 15.44 37.21 2.91
N GLU A 228 14.26 37.26 3.52
CA GLU A 228 13.18 38.16 3.09
C GLU A 228 13.59 39.65 3.13
N LYS A 229 14.55 40.01 3.98
CA LYS A 229 15.05 41.38 4.15
C LYS A 229 16.26 41.73 3.28
N VAL A 230 16.94 40.74 2.71
CA VAL A 230 18.18 40.95 1.93
C VAL A 230 17.89 40.86 0.44
N LYS A 231 17.84 42.02 -0.25
CA LYS A 231 17.74 42.07 -1.71
C LYS A 231 19.13 41.77 -2.30
N LEU A 232 19.25 40.66 -3.04
CA LEU A 232 20.48 40.21 -3.68
C LEU A 232 20.80 40.97 -4.96
N THR A 233 22.08 41.28 -5.19
CA THR A 233 22.60 41.94 -6.40
C THR A 233 22.47 41.03 -7.64
N LEU A 234 22.11 41.59 -8.80
CA LEU A 234 21.80 40.84 -10.03
C LEU A 234 22.94 39.93 -10.52
N ASN A 235 24.20 40.36 -10.40
CA ASN A 235 25.35 39.58 -10.84
C ASN A 235 25.56 38.30 -9.99
N GLN A 236 25.33 38.41 -8.67
CA GLN A 236 25.34 37.26 -7.76
C GLN A 236 24.15 36.30 -7.97
N ARG A 237 23.06 36.80 -8.57
CA ARG A 237 21.90 35.99 -8.95
C ARG A 237 22.18 35.18 -10.21
N LEU A 238 22.85 35.79 -11.20
CA LEU A 238 23.25 35.13 -12.44
C LEU A 238 24.27 34.00 -12.21
N ILE A 239 25.30 34.23 -11.38
CA ILE A 239 26.31 33.19 -11.06
C ILE A 239 25.66 31.99 -10.36
N ARG A 240 24.76 32.24 -9.40
CA ARG A 240 24.03 31.15 -8.72
C ARG A 240 23.10 30.41 -9.67
N PHE A 241 22.41 31.12 -10.54
CA PHE A 241 21.54 30.52 -11.54
C PHE A 241 22.34 29.65 -12.53
N ALA A 242 23.51 30.11 -12.98
CA ALA A 242 24.39 29.35 -13.85
C ALA A 242 24.91 28.07 -13.17
N ALA A 243 25.30 28.14 -11.89
CA ALA A 243 25.71 26.96 -11.12
C ALA A 243 24.56 25.94 -10.99
N HIS A 244 23.33 26.40 -10.71
CA HIS A 244 22.16 25.53 -10.65
C HIS A 244 21.86 24.90 -12.00
N LEU A 245 21.94 25.67 -13.09
CA LEU A 245 21.68 25.18 -14.44
C LEU A 245 22.72 24.12 -14.85
N ALA A 246 23.99 24.33 -14.50
CA ALA A 246 25.04 23.33 -14.70
C ALA A 246 24.76 22.04 -13.92
N ALA A 247 24.42 22.15 -12.63
CA ALA A 247 24.11 20.98 -11.81
C ALA A 247 22.84 20.24 -12.28
N TRP A 248 21.84 20.96 -12.81
CA TRP A 248 20.67 20.38 -13.46
C TRP A 248 21.04 19.61 -14.74
N VAL A 249 21.88 20.20 -15.60
CA VAL A 249 22.33 19.54 -16.84
C VAL A 249 23.14 18.27 -16.54
N VAL A 250 24.02 18.30 -15.54
CA VAL A 250 24.79 17.11 -15.14
C VAL A 250 23.86 16.03 -14.58
N SER A 251 22.87 16.40 -13.76
CA SER A 251 21.91 15.45 -13.21
C SER A 251 21.04 14.79 -14.28
N THR A 252 20.45 15.58 -15.18
CA THR A 252 19.65 15.04 -16.28
C THR A 252 20.50 14.18 -17.21
N GLY A 253 21.75 14.59 -17.48
CA GLY A 253 22.72 13.80 -18.23
C GLY A 253 23.01 12.44 -17.57
N VAL A 254 23.21 12.41 -16.25
CA VAL A 254 23.43 11.15 -15.51
C VAL A 254 22.18 10.28 -15.49
N GLY A 255 20.99 10.87 -15.38
CA GLY A 255 19.73 10.13 -15.50
C GLY A 255 19.57 9.47 -16.88
N ILE A 256 19.78 10.23 -17.96
CA ILE A 256 19.73 9.73 -19.33
C ILE A 256 20.80 8.66 -19.57
N ALA A 257 22.02 8.87 -19.08
CA ALA A 257 23.10 7.87 -19.16
C ALA A 257 22.75 6.58 -18.42
N CYS A 258 22.14 6.66 -17.23
CA CYS A 258 21.68 5.48 -16.50
C CYS A 258 20.56 4.75 -17.25
N CYS A 259 19.56 5.47 -17.77
CA CYS A 259 18.46 4.88 -18.53
C CYS A 259 18.94 4.19 -19.82
N THR A 260 19.83 4.84 -20.57
CA THR A 260 20.41 4.26 -21.79
C THR A 260 21.29 3.04 -21.48
N ALA A 261 22.13 3.11 -20.43
CA ALA A 261 22.93 1.98 -19.98
C ALA A 261 22.07 0.77 -19.58
N VAL A 262 20.98 0.99 -18.84
CA VAL A 262 20.04 -0.07 -18.47
C VAL A 262 19.31 -0.63 -19.70
N TYR A 263 18.93 0.22 -20.66
CA TYR A 263 18.29 -0.22 -21.90
C TYR A 263 19.20 -1.14 -22.72
N TYR A 264 20.44 -0.71 -23.01
CA TYR A 264 21.41 -1.54 -23.74
C TYR A 264 21.78 -2.81 -22.99
N LEU A 265 21.89 -2.74 -21.66
CA LEU A 265 22.14 -3.92 -20.85
C LEU A 265 20.96 -4.90 -20.90
N ALA A 266 19.72 -4.40 -20.95
CA ALA A 266 18.53 -5.23 -21.08
C ALA A 266 18.48 -5.95 -22.43
N GLU A 267 18.77 -5.23 -23.51
CA GLU A 267 18.80 -5.80 -24.86
C GLU A 267 19.87 -6.88 -24.98
N ASN A 268 21.10 -6.59 -24.56
CA ASN A 268 22.21 -7.55 -24.55
C ASN A 268 21.94 -8.76 -23.63
N ASN A 269 21.31 -8.54 -22.47
CA ASN A 269 20.96 -9.62 -21.55
C ASN A 269 19.87 -10.52 -22.14
N SER A 270 18.87 -9.95 -22.82
CA SER A 270 17.81 -10.72 -23.47
C SER A 270 18.34 -11.62 -24.58
N GLU A 271 19.27 -11.12 -25.40
CA GLU A 271 19.94 -11.89 -26.45
C GLU A 271 20.85 -12.98 -25.85
N PHE A 272 21.60 -12.66 -24.80
CA PHE A 272 22.46 -13.64 -24.12
C PHE A 272 21.68 -14.77 -23.44
N VAL A 273 20.55 -14.44 -22.79
CA VAL A 273 19.64 -15.42 -22.18
C VAL A 273 19.03 -16.33 -23.24
N ALA A 274 18.65 -15.79 -24.40
CA ALA A 274 18.14 -16.58 -25.52
C ALA A 274 19.18 -17.58 -26.06
N ASN A 275 20.46 -17.18 -26.12
CA ASN A 275 21.52 -17.99 -26.72
C ASN A 275 22.16 -19.01 -25.76
N HIS A 276 22.29 -18.70 -24.45
CA HIS A 276 23.09 -19.52 -23.54
C HIS A 276 22.30 -20.25 -22.45
N GLY A 277 20.98 -20.03 -22.32
CA GLY A 277 20.10 -20.80 -21.43
C GLY A 277 20.51 -20.85 -19.94
N ASN A 278 21.52 -20.09 -19.53
CA ASN A 278 22.08 -20.14 -18.19
C ASN A 278 21.18 -19.38 -17.22
N PRO A 279 20.67 -20.03 -16.15
CA PRO A 279 19.72 -19.39 -15.22
C PRO A 279 20.31 -18.19 -14.48
N GLY A 280 21.64 -18.15 -14.30
CA GLY A 280 22.34 -17.03 -13.68
C GLY A 280 22.35 -15.73 -14.50
N ALA A 281 22.16 -15.81 -15.82
CA ALA A 281 22.15 -14.63 -16.69
C ALA A 281 20.98 -13.68 -16.38
N VAL A 282 19.85 -14.24 -15.93
CA VAL A 282 18.65 -13.48 -15.55
C VAL A 282 18.89 -12.57 -14.33
N LEU A 283 19.87 -12.90 -13.47
CA LEU A 283 20.19 -12.14 -12.27
C LEU A 283 21.13 -10.97 -12.52
N LEU A 284 21.82 -10.94 -13.66
CA LEU A 284 22.80 -9.90 -13.97
C LEU A 284 22.14 -8.53 -14.09
N LEU A 285 20.99 -8.44 -14.77
CA LEU A 285 20.28 -7.18 -14.96
C LEU A 285 19.77 -6.59 -13.62
N PRO A 286 19.02 -7.34 -12.78
CA PRO A 286 18.64 -6.87 -11.45
C PRO A 286 19.83 -6.48 -10.57
N PHE A 287 20.94 -7.23 -10.66
CA PHE A 287 22.16 -6.93 -9.91
C PHE A 287 22.75 -5.58 -10.32
N VAL A 288 22.92 -5.33 -11.62
CA VAL A 288 23.45 -4.06 -12.11
C VAL A 288 22.51 -2.90 -11.78
N VAL A 289 21.20 -3.08 -11.93
CA VAL A 289 20.21 -2.07 -11.54
C VAL A 289 20.28 -1.76 -10.04
N SER A 290 20.48 -2.78 -9.20
CA SER A 290 20.69 -2.59 -7.75
C SER A 290 21.99 -1.82 -7.46
N CYS A 291 23.09 -2.13 -8.16
CA CYS A 291 24.33 -1.37 -8.05
C CYS A 291 24.15 0.11 -8.46
N ILE A 292 23.42 0.37 -9.55
CA ILE A 292 23.09 1.73 -9.97
C ILE A 292 22.30 2.44 -8.85
N ASN A 293 21.29 1.78 -8.29
CA ASN A 293 20.49 2.34 -7.18
C ASN A 293 21.30 2.62 -5.91
N LEU A 294 22.44 1.93 -5.70
CA LEU A 294 23.36 2.22 -4.60
C LEU A 294 24.31 3.40 -4.91
N VAL A 295 24.76 3.51 -6.16
CA VAL A 295 25.73 4.52 -6.59
C VAL A 295 25.07 5.88 -6.81
N VAL A 296 23.88 5.91 -7.41
CA VAL A 296 23.17 7.15 -7.77
C VAL A 296 22.95 8.08 -6.56
N PRO A 297 22.46 7.61 -5.39
CA PRO A 297 22.31 8.48 -4.21
C PRO A 297 23.65 9.03 -3.69
N ARG A 298 24.75 8.27 -3.82
CA ARG A 298 26.09 8.74 -3.43
C ARG A 298 26.67 9.74 -4.42
N PHE A 299 26.37 9.58 -5.70
CA PHE A 299 26.72 10.57 -6.71
C PHE A 299 25.99 11.90 -6.44
N TYR A 300 24.69 11.82 -6.13
CA TYR A 300 23.93 13.02 -5.80
C TYR A 300 24.40 13.71 -4.50
N SER A 301 24.87 12.95 -3.53
CA SER A 301 25.44 13.54 -2.31
C SER A 301 26.78 14.26 -2.55
N MET A 302 27.52 13.97 -3.62
CA MET A 302 28.73 14.74 -3.99
C MET A 302 28.42 16.17 -4.44
N PHE A 303 27.25 16.43 -5.05
CA PHE A 303 26.88 17.81 -5.43
C PHE A 303 26.79 18.75 -4.24
N ARG A 304 26.59 18.21 -3.04
CA ARG A 304 26.64 18.96 -1.79
C ARG A 304 27.96 19.70 -1.57
N LEU A 305 29.07 19.15 -2.09
CA LEU A 305 30.38 19.79 -1.98
C LEU A 305 30.51 21.01 -2.91
N VAL A 306 29.75 21.01 -4.00
CA VAL A 306 29.80 22.05 -5.05
C VAL A 306 28.76 23.15 -4.80
N GLU A 307 27.55 22.79 -4.36
CA GLU A 307 26.45 23.72 -4.10
C GLU A 307 26.29 23.95 -2.59
N HIS A 308 26.97 24.97 -2.05
CA HIS A 308 26.75 25.40 -0.66
C HIS A 308 25.42 26.15 -0.55
N TYR A 309 24.39 25.44 -0.09
CA TYR A 309 23.11 26.04 0.27
C TYR A 309 23.17 26.65 1.67
N GLU A 310 22.68 27.89 1.82
CA GLU A 310 22.56 28.54 3.13
C GLU A 310 21.51 27.85 4.02
N MET A 311 20.54 27.16 3.40
CA MET A 311 19.41 26.50 4.09
C MET A 311 19.41 24.98 3.84
N PRO A 312 19.42 24.14 4.90
CA PRO A 312 19.35 22.68 4.78
C PRO A 312 18.04 22.19 4.16
N ARG A 313 16.92 22.87 4.40
CA ARG A 313 15.61 22.52 3.80
C ARG A 313 15.55 22.67 2.28
N HIS A 314 16.10 23.75 1.77
CA HIS A 314 16.17 23.96 0.32
C HIS A 314 17.14 22.96 -0.32
N GLU A 315 18.24 22.65 0.35
CA GLU A 315 19.18 21.59 -0.06
C GLU A 315 18.47 20.22 -0.20
N VAL A 316 17.74 19.79 0.83
CA VAL A 316 17.00 18.50 0.79
C VAL A 316 15.89 18.52 -0.26
N SER A 317 15.19 19.64 -0.42
CA SER A 317 14.10 19.75 -1.41
C SER A 317 14.64 19.71 -2.84
N VAL A 318 15.76 20.38 -3.11
CA VAL A 318 16.42 20.35 -4.42
C VAL A 318 16.97 18.96 -4.74
N LEU A 319 17.55 18.27 -3.76
CA LEU A 319 18.00 16.89 -3.91
C LEU A 319 16.87 15.88 -4.13
N LEU A 320 15.66 16.13 -3.60
CA LEU A 320 14.49 15.26 -3.80
C LEU A 320 13.78 15.49 -5.14
N ILE A 321 13.83 16.71 -5.66
CA ILE A 321 13.22 17.08 -6.95
C ILE A 321 14.08 16.59 -8.13
N ARG A 322 15.39 16.47 -7.90
CA ARG A 322 16.41 16.05 -8.86
C ARG A 322 16.50 14.53 -8.92
#